data_AF-A0A2H9PFF3-F1
#
_entry.id   AF-A0A2H9PFF3-F1
#
_cell.length_a   1.000
_cell.length_b   1.000
_cell.length_c   1.000
_cell.angle_alpha   90.00
_cell.angle_beta   90.00
_cell.angle_gamma   90.00
#
_symmetry.space_group_name_H-M   'P 1'
#
loop_
_entity.id
_entity.type
_entity.pdbx_description
1 polymer ?
#
loop_
_entity_poly.entity_id
_entity_poly.type
_entity_poly.pdbx_seq_one_letter_code
_entity_poly.pdbx_strand_id
1 'polypeptide(L)'
;MIEDALISALKYLLWVVPFIILGVVLAELIMALKFVNKIVWITKPVTKFAHLRKECGTTFLTAFASAAAANSMLMEFYNKKEIDKKELFISSLVNSFPAIVMHWRYMLPALVPLLGTTGLIYFGALMAVGFIKTFIILIAGRVLLPKRNNDNEITKEKRPPIDKAFKISLMTSKKTIIKILKLMIPITIIVFILIDIGVFDMLAGYLSGVAEYFPIPVEGLGIIAAQFANSIAAWTIAGNLLSEGVISSKDVVLTLLVGNVLSDIVNIRHSIPYYLGIFGAKLGMQILGIATVIRIVITILMIVVLALWW
;
A
#
# COMPACT_ATOMS: atom_id res chain seq x y z
N MET A 1 17.47 -20.68 -14.64
CA MET A 1 17.13 -20.69 -13.20
C MET A 1 17.69 -19.44 -12.52
N ILE A 2 18.93 -19.40 -12.01
CA ILE A 2 19.46 -18.19 -11.33
C ILE A 2 19.54 -16.97 -12.26
N GLU A 3 19.90 -17.17 -13.53
CA GLU A 3 19.96 -16.09 -14.53
C GLU A 3 18.57 -15.46 -14.79
N ASP A 4 17.52 -16.27 -14.90
CA ASP A 4 16.14 -15.79 -15.10
C ASP A 4 15.62 -15.01 -13.89
N ALA A 5 15.96 -15.47 -12.68
CA ALA A 5 15.68 -14.77 -11.44
C ALA A 5 16.38 -13.41 -11.38
N LEU A 6 17.65 -13.34 -11.80
CA LEU A 6 18.44 -12.10 -11.87
C LEU A 6 17.88 -11.12 -12.91
N ILE A 7 17.51 -11.59 -14.10
CA ILE A 7 16.88 -10.76 -15.14
C ILE A 7 15.56 -10.18 -14.63
N SER A 8 14.74 -11.00 -13.96
CA SER A 8 13.46 -10.58 -13.41
C SER A 8 13.62 -9.58 -12.26
N ALA A 9 14.59 -9.81 -11.37
CA ALA A 9 14.97 -8.86 -10.32
C ALA A 9 15.44 -7.53 -10.91
N LEU A 10 16.27 -7.56 -11.97
CA LEU A 10 16.76 -6.36 -12.64
C LEU A 10 15.63 -5.58 -13.30
N LYS A 11 14.72 -6.25 -14.02
CA LYS A 11 13.52 -5.63 -14.61
C LYS A 11 12.67 -4.94 -13.54
N TYR A 12 12.45 -5.61 -12.41
CA TYR A 12 11.71 -5.03 -11.29
C TYR A 12 12.42 -3.80 -10.70
N LEU A 13 13.74 -3.87 -10.46
CA LEU A 13 14.53 -2.75 -9.97
C LEU A 13 14.50 -1.57 -10.96
N LEU A 14 14.69 -1.82 -12.26
CA LEU A 14 14.63 -0.79 -13.29
C LEU A 14 13.27 -0.10 -13.34
N TRP A 15 12.19 -0.82 -13.04
CA TRP A 15 10.85 -0.24 -12.98
C TRP A 15 10.61 0.55 -11.69
N VAL A 16 10.93 0.01 -10.51
CA VAL A 16 10.58 0.62 -9.20
C VAL A 16 11.55 1.73 -8.77
N VAL A 17 12.85 1.56 -9.01
CA VAL A 17 13.89 2.47 -8.52
C VAL A 17 13.70 3.91 -9.02
N PRO A 18 13.37 4.17 -10.30
CA PRO A 18 13.10 5.53 -10.76
C PRO A 18 11.98 6.23 -9.98
N PHE A 19 10.89 5.53 -9.68
CA PHE A 19 9.79 6.08 -8.87
C PHE A 19 10.19 6.34 -7.42
N ILE A 20 11.05 5.50 -6.83
CA ILE A 20 11.61 5.75 -5.50
C ILE A 20 12.51 6.99 -5.52
N ILE A 21 13.43 7.09 -6.48
CA ILE A 21 14.33 8.24 -6.61
C ILE A 21 13.52 9.53 -6.77
N LEU A 22 12.60 9.55 -7.74
CA LEU A 22 11.69 10.69 -7.95
C LEU A 22 10.89 11.00 -6.69
N GLY A 23 10.37 9.97 -6.03
CA GLY A 23 9.61 10.10 -4.79
C GLY A 23 10.41 10.76 -3.67
N VAL A 24 11.65 10.31 -3.42
CA VAL A 24 12.52 10.90 -2.39
C VAL A 24 12.89 12.35 -2.74
N VAL A 25 13.22 12.64 -4.00
CA VAL A 25 13.56 14.01 -4.43
C VAL A 25 12.35 14.94 -4.32
N LEU A 26 11.16 14.49 -4.72
CA LEU A 26 9.93 15.25 -4.56
C LEU A 26 9.57 15.47 -3.10
N ALA A 27 9.76 14.47 -2.24
CA ALA A 27 9.57 14.58 -0.80
C ALA A 27 10.45 15.69 -0.19
N GLU A 28 11.74 15.67 -0.51
CA GLU A 28 12.72 16.64 -0.04
C GLU A 28 12.45 18.04 -0.62
N LEU A 29 11.94 18.12 -1.85
CA LEU A 29 11.51 19.36 -2.48
C LEU A 29 10.25 19.93 -1.80
N ILE A 30 9.24 19.11 -1.52
CA ILE A 30 8.02 19.50 -0.79
C ILE A 30 8.37 20.03 0.60
N MET A 31 9.31 19.38 1.29
CA MET A 31 9.84 19.80 2.59
C MET A 31 10.57 21.14 2.49
N ALA A 32 11.48 21.28 1.53
CA ALA A 32 12.24 22.51 1.32
C ALA A 32 11.35 23.70 0.88
N LEU A 33 10.28 23.43 0.13
CA LEU A 33 9.28 24.42 -0.30
C LEU A 33 8.22 24.73 0.77
N LYS A 34 8.19 23.99 1.90
CA LYS A 34 7.17 24.09 2.95
C LYS A 34 5.73 24.03 2.41
N PHE A 35 5.50 23.29 1.31
CA PHE A 35 4.20 23.24 0.58
C PHE A 35 3.06 22.65 1.43
N VAL A 36 3.44 21.84 2.42
CA VAL A 36 2.60 21.33 3.52
C VAL A 36 1.69 22.40 4.12
N ASN A 37 2.19 23.63 4.25
CA ASN A 37 1.47 24.73 4.90
C ASN A 37 0.19 25.16 4.14
N LYS A 38 0.03 24.78 2.87
CA LYS A 38 -1.13 25.18 2.05
C LYS A 38 -2.31 24.19 2.13
N ILE A 39 -2.07 22.94 2.57
CA ILE A 39 -3.07 21.85 2.55
C ILE A 39 -3.30 21.27 3.97
N VAL A 40 -2.94 22.05 5.00
CA VAL A 40 -3.14 21.70 6.41
C VAL A 40 -4.58 21.33 6.72
N TRP A 41 -5.58 21.93 6.03
CA TRP A 41 -6.99 21.62 6.28
C TRP A 41 -7.35 20.15 6.02
N ILE A 42 -6.72 19.48 5.03
CA ILE A 42 -6.98 18.07 4.72
C ILE A 42 -6.28 17.14 5.72
N THR A 43 -5.09 17.50 6.18
CA THR A 43 -4.25 16.65 7.03
C THR A 43 -4.51 16.84 8.52
N LYS A 44 -5.00 18.02 8.92
CA LYS A 44 -5.34 18.38 10.31
C LYS A 44 -6.40 17.48 10.95
N PRO A 45 -7.53 17.10 10.32
CA PRO A 45 -8.50 16.22 10.96
C PRO A 45 -7.89 14.85 11.26
N VAL A 46 -7.14 14.28 10.32
CA VAL A 46 -6.48 12.98 10.46
C VAL A 46 -5.43 13.01 11.57
N THR A 47 -4.51 13.97 11.53
CA THR A 47 -3.43 14.09 12.52
C THR A 47 -3.95 14.45 13.91
N LYS A 48 -4.91 15.39 14.02
CA LYS A 48 -5.51 15.77 15.30
C LYS A 48 -6.29 14.62 15.92
N PHE A 49 -7.04 13.86 15.10
CA PHE A 49 -7.82 12.74 15.61
C PHE A 49 -6.91 11.68 16.24
N ALA A 50 -5.87 11.26 15.51
CA ALA A 50 -4.96 10.20 15.95
C ALA A 50 -3.83 10.67 16.90
N HIS A 51 -3.84 11.93 17.36
CA HIS A 51 -2.77 12.54 18.15
C HIS A 51 -1.37 12.47 17.51
N LEU A 52 -1.31 12.49 16.17
CA LEU A 52 -0.07 12.46 15.40
C LEU A 52 0.60 13.85 15.33
N ARG A 53 1.92 13.86 15.13
CA ARG A 53 2.63 15.12 14.85
C ARG A 53 2.31 15.66 13.45
N LYS A 54 2.68 16.92 13.24
CA LYS A 54 2.40 17.64 12.00
C LYS A 54 3.17 17.03 10.82
N GLU A 55 4.36 16.53 11.08
CA GLU A 55 5.25 15.82 10.15
C GLU A 55 4.52 14.62 9.52
N CYS A 56 3.77 13.85 10.30
CA CYS A 56 2.95 12.73 9.82
C CYS A 56 1.85 13.17 8.84
N GLY A 57 1.27 14.36 9.05
CA GLY A 57 0.29 14.94 8.13
C GLY A 57 0.89 15.23 6.76
N THR A 58 2.16 15.63 6.71
CA THR A 58 2.88 15.87 5.46
C THR A 58 3.04 14.58 4.67
N THR A 59 3.39 13.49 5.34
CA THR A 59 3.55 12.18 4.69
C THR A 59 2.22 11.66 4.17
N PHE A 60 1.13 11.90 4.91
CA PHE A 60 -0.21 11.51 4.48
C PHE A 60 -0.63 12.20 3.19
N LEU A 61 -0.37 13.51 3.08
CA LEU A 61 -0.65 14.25 1.85
C LEU A 61 0.24 13.77 0.69
N THR A 62 1.52 13.58 0.95
CA THR A 62 2.47 13.06 -0.05
C THR A 62 2.06 11.67 -0.55
N ALA A 63 1.40 10.85 0.28
CA ALA A 63 0.99 9.50 -0.09
C ALA A 63 -0.06 9.47 -1.22
N PHE A 64 -0.83 10.54 -1.42
CA PHE A 64 -1.70 10.68 -2.59
C PHE A 64 -0.91 10.85 -3.90
N ALA A 65 0.30 11.41 -3.83
CA ALA A 65 1.16 11.53 -5.00
C ALA A 65 2.06 10.30 -5.16
N SER A 66 2.67 9.83 -4.07
CA SER A 66 3.57 8.68 -4.07
C SER A 66 3.70 8.07 -2.67
N ALA A 67 3.30 6.80 -2.54
CA ALA A 67 3.49 6.02 -1.33
C ALA A 67 4.98 5.87 -0.96
N ALA A 68 5.84 5.69 -1.96
CA ALA A 68 7.30 5.60 -1.77
C ALA A 68 7.88 6.88 -1.18
N ALA A 69 7.48 8.05 -1.70
CA ALA A 69 7.89 9.35 -1.18
C ALA A 69 7.43 9.53 0.27
N ALA A 70 6.16 9.29 0.56
CA ALA A 70 5.58 9.43 1.89
C ALA A 70 6.28 8.56 2.94
N ASN A 71 6.52 7.29 2.63
CA ASN A 71 7.18 6.36 3.55
C ASN A 71 8.66 6.67 3.73
N SER A 72 9.32 7.19 2.69
CA SER A 72 10.71 7.66 2.79
C SER A 72 10.83 8.90 3.69
N MET A 73 9.93 9.88 3.55
CA MET A 73 9.82 11.04 4.46
C MET A 73 9.63 10.59 5.90
N LEU A 74 8.71 9.64 6.11
CA LEU A 74 8.40 9.15 7.44
C LEU A 74 9.61 8.48 8.10
N MET A 75 10.36 7.69 7.33
CA MET A 75 11.60 7.08 7.82
C MET A 75 12.68 8.15 8.10
N GLU A 76 12.72 9.23 7.34
CA GLU A 76 13.63 10.36 7.59
C GLU A 76 13.30 11.07 8.91
N PHE A 77 12.03 11.41 9.15
CA PHE A 77 11.56 11.98 10.42
C PHE A 77 11.90 11.09 11.60
N TYR A 78 11.75 9.77 11.44
CA TYR A 78 12.13 8.81 12.47
C TYR A 78 13.64 8.80 12.73
N ASN A 79 14.46 8.81 11.66
CA ASN A 79 15.93 8.86 11.80
C ASN A 79 16.41 10.16 12.46
N LYS A 80 15.72 11.28 12.20
CA LYS A 80 15.97 12.59 12.82
C LYS A 80 15.41 12.71 14.25
N LYS A 81 14.74 11.66 14.76
CA LYS A 81 14.04 11.64 16.06
C LYS A 81 12.93 12.70 16.17
N GLU A 82 12.42 13.16 15.04
CA GLU A 82 11.28 14.08 14.96
C GLU A 82 9.95 13.35 15.23
N ILE A 83 9.89 12.04 15.00
CA ILE A 83 8.77 11.17 15.38
C ILE A 83 9.28 9.94 16.13
N ASP A 84 8.45 9.36 16.98
CA ASP A 84 8.75 8.11 17.66
C ASP A 84 8.38 6.87 16.81
N LYS A 85 8.70 5.68 17.33
CA LYS A 85 8.40 4.41 16.64
C LYS A 85 6.90 4.16 16.50
N LYS A 86 6.07 4.55 17.48
CA LYS A 86 4.62 4.35 17.40
C LYS A 86 4.03 5.24 16.31
N GLU A 87 4.47 6.50 16.26
CA GLU A 87 4.09 7.48 15.23
C GLU A 87 4.51 7.01 13.83
N LEU A 88 5.72 6.45 13.68
CA LEU A 88 6.17 5.80 12.43
C LEU A 88 5.23 4.69 11.99
N PHE A 89 4.83 3.80 12.90
CA PHE A 89 3.95 2.67 12.58
C PHE A 89 2.55 3.14 12.18
N ILE A 90 1.91 3.96 13.02
CA ILE A 90 0.56 4.47 12.78
C ILE A 90 0.52 5.26 11.47
N SER A 91 1.49 6.15 11.25
CA SER A 91 1.51 6.99 10.04
C SER A 91 1.77 6.18 8.78
N SER A 92 2.67 5.20 8.82
CA SER A 92 2.95 4.32 7.66
C SER A 92 1.70 3.52 7.25
N LEU A 93 0.98 2.99 8.25
CA LEU A 93 -0.24 2.23 8.03
C LEU A 93 -1.38 3.13 7.49
N VAL A 94 -1.51 4.36 7.98
CA VAL A 94 -2.49 5.35 7.48
C VAL A 94 -2.14 5.84 6.07
N ASN A 95 -0.84 5.99 5.74
CA ASN A 95 -0.37 6.37 4.39
C ASN A 95 -0.75 5.35 3.31
N SER A 96 -1.11 4.12 3.69
CA SER A 96 -1.58 3.11 2.74
C SER A 96 -2.93 3.46 2.10
N PHE A 97 -3.77 4.28 2.75
CA PHE A 97 -5.08 4.63 2.22
C PHE A 97 -5.04 5.58 1.03
N PRO A 98 -4.33 6.72 1.09
CA PRO A 98 -4.13 7.57 -0.09
C PRO A 98 -3.64 6.80 -1.32
N ALA A 99 -2.75 5.82 -1.11
CA ALA A 99 -2.25 4.95 -2.16
C ALA A 99 -3.37 4.09 -2.78
N ILE A 100 -4.18 3.41 -1.95
CA ILE A 100 -5.31 2.61 -2.40
C ILE A 100 -6.35 3.47 -3.13
N VAL A 101 -6.68 4.65 -2.58
CA VAL A 101 -7.62 5.59 -3.20
C VAL A 101 -7.16 5.90 -4.62
N MET A 102 -5.86 6.13 -4.84
CA MET A 102 -5.29 6.48 -6.14
C MET A 102 -5.26 5.34 -7.16
N HIS A 103 -5.43 4.08 -6.75
CA HIS A 103 -5.52 2.95 -7.68
C HIS A 103 -6.79 2.98 -8.54
N TRP A 104 -7.81 3.76 -8.15
CA TRP A 104 -9.03 3.97 -8.94
C TRP A 104 -8.77 4.33 -10.41
N ARG A 105 -7.70 5.08 -10.68
CA ARG A 105 -7.30 5.54 -12.03
C ARG A 105 -7.03 4.39 -12.99
N TYR A 106 -6.59 3.26 -12.46
CA TYR A 106 -6.31 2.05 -13.22
C TYR A 106 -7.44 1.03 -13.09
N MET A 107 -8.02 0.90 -11.89
CA MET A 107 -9.04 -0.11 -11.62
C MET A 107 -10.36 0.18 -12.30
N LEU A 108 -10.89 1.41 -12.23
CA LEU A 108 -12.21 1.70 -12.79
C LEU A 108 -12.28 1.55 -14.32
N PRO A 109 -11.30 2.04 -15.11
CA PRO A 109 -11.31 1.81 -16.55
C PRO A 109 -11.24 0.35 -16.97
N ALA A 110 -10.76 -0.55 -16.11
CA ALA A 110 -10.74 -1.99 -16.36
C ALA A 110 -12.00 -2.69 -15.83
N LEU A 111 -12.42 -2.37 -14.60
CA LEU A 111 -13.56 -3.00 -13.93
C LEU A 111 -14.90 -2.63 -14.58
N VAL A 112 -15.09 -1.38 -15.00
CA VAL A 112 -16.39 -0.93 -15.52
C VAL A 112 -16.73 -1.61 -16.86
N PRO A 113 -15.81 -1.70 -17.85
CA PRO A 113 -16.11 -2.43 -19.08
C PRO A 113 -16.28 -3.94 -18.89
N LEU A 114 -15.52 -4.56 -17.98
CA LEU A 114 -15.53 -6.02 -17.78
C LEU A 114 -16.69 -6.50 -16.90
N LEU A 115 -17.08 -5.72 -15.90
CA LEU A 115 -18.02 -6.16 -14.85
C LEU A 115 -19.21 -5.21 -14.65
N GLY A 116 -19.28 -4.10 -15.38
CA GLY A 116 -20.38 -3.13 -15.28
C GLY A 116 -20.58 -2.60 -13.85
N THR A 117 -21.83 -2.65 -13.39
CA THR A 117 -22.23 -2.24 -12.02
C THR A 117 -21.63 -3.13 -10.95
N THR A 118 -21.46 -4.43 -11.20
CA THR A 118 -20.79 -5.38 -10.29
C THR A 118 -19.35 -4.95 -10.01
N GLY A 119 -18.65 -4.45 -11.03
CA GLY A 119 -17.30 -3.90 -10.89
C GLY A 119 -17.23 -2.67 -9.98
N LEU A 120 -18.25 -1.80 -10.02
CA LEU A 120 -18.37 -0.65 -9.12
C LEU A 120 -18.64 -1.07 -7.68
N ILE A 121 -19.49 -2.08 -7.46
CA ILE A 121 -19.76 -2.63 -6.12
C ILE A 121 -18.49 -3.23 -5.53
N TYR A 122 -17.77 -4.04 -6.33
CA TYR A 122 -16.48 -4.61 -5.93
C TYR A 122 -15.46 -3.53 -5.57
N PHE A 123 -15.31 -2.50 -6.41
CA PHE A 123 -14.42 -1.37 -6.11
C PHE A 123 -14.85 -0.64 -4.83
N GLY A 124 -16.15 -0.41 -4.65
CA GLY A 124 -16.71 0.18 -3.43
C GLY A 124 -16.38 -0.63 -2.17
N ALA A 125 -16.45 -1.95 -2.24
CA ALA A 125 -16.05 -2.84 -1.15
C ALA A 125 -14.55 -2.70 -0.80
N LEU A 126 -13.67 -2.62 -1.81
CA LEU A 126 -12.24 -2.37 -1.59
C LEU A 126 -11.98 -1.02 -0.91
N MET A 127 -12.70 0.02 -1.34
CA MET A 127 -12.61 1.35 -0.74
C MET A 127 -13.11 1.34 0.70
N ALA A 128 -14.20 0.62 0.98
CA ALA A 128 -14.72 0.44 2.34
C ALA A 128 -13.69 -0.26 3.24
N VAL A 129 -13.07 -1.36 2.77
CA VAL A 129 -11.98 -2.04 3.50
C VAL A 129 -10.84 -1.08 3.81
N GLY A 130 -10.36 -0.32 2.81
CA GLY A 130 -9.29 0.67 3.00
C GLY A 130 -9.67 1.77 4.00
N PHE A 131 -10.91 2.25 3.95
CA PHE A 131 -11.43 3.26 4.86
C PHE A 131 -11.55 2.74 6.29
N ILE A 132 -12.17 1.58 6.49
CA ILE A 132 -12.32 0.91 7.80
C ILE A 132 -10.94 0.66 8.42
N LYS A 133 -9.99 0.13 7.64
CA LYS A 133 -8.61 -0.07 8.07
C LYS A 133 -8.00 1.22 8.61
N THR A 134 -8.10 2.29 7.82
CA THR A 134 -7.54 3.60 8.19
C THR A 134 -8.18 4.12 9.46
N PHE A 135 -9.49 4.02 9.56
CA PHE A 135 -10.24 4.47 10.73
C PHE A 135 -9.82 3.72 12.01
N ILE A 136 -9.69 2.38 11.94
CA ILE A 136 -9.19 1.55 13.05
C ILE A 136 -7.78 1.99 13.47
N ILE A 137 -6.88 2.22 12.50
CA ILE A 137 -5.51 2.66 12.80
C ILE A 137 -5.50 4.06 13.42
N LEU A 138 -6.36 4.97 12.99
CA LEU A 138 -6.48 6.31 13.58
C LEU A 138 -7.01 6.25 15.02
N ILE A 139 -7.96 5.36 15.31
CA ILE A 139 -8.42 5.08 16.68
C ILE A 139 -7.27 4.52 17.51
N ALA A 140 -6.54 3.54 16.98
CA ALA A 140 -5.36 2.99 17.65
C ALA A 140 -4.32 4.09 17.95
N GLY A 141 -4.10 5.02 17.01
CA GLY A 141 -3.24 6.17 17.23
C GLY A 141 -3.72 7.07 18.36
N ARG A 142 -5.02 7.41 18.38
CA ARG A 142 -5.62 8.20 19.47
C ARG A 142 -5.41 7.57 20.85
N VAL A 143 -5.51 6.25 20.96
CA VAL A 143 -5.38 5.52 22.23
C VAL A 143 -3.91 5.33 22.64
N LEU A 144 -3.04 5.03 21.67
CA LEU A 144 -1.63 4.68 21.94
C LEU A 144 -0.70 5.90 22.05
N LEU A 145 -1.10 7.03 21.46
CA LEU A 145 -0.31 8.27 21.45
C LEU A 145 -0.87 9.28 22.46
N PRO A 146 0.02 9.94 23.22
CA PRO A 146 -0.40 10.94 24.20
C PRO A 146 -1.10 12.11 23.48
N LYS A 147 -2.19 12.58 24.07
CA LYS A 147 -2.90 13.77 23.58
C LYS A 147 -1.93 14.96 23.59
N ARG A 148 -1.75 15.58 22.44
CA ARG A 148 -0.92 16.78 22.30
C ARG A 148 -1.78 17.95 21.85
N ASN A 149 -1.65 19.07 22.55
CA ASN A 149 -2.10 20.36 22.05
C ASN A 149 -1.11 20.82 20.98
N ASN A 150 -1.30 20.37 19.75
CA ASN A 150 -0.59 20.91 18.58
C ASN A 150 -1.17 22.29 18.18
N ASP A 151 -1.36 23.16 19.17
CA ASP A 151 -1.83 24.55 18.99
C ASP A 151 -0.68 25.53 18.79
N ASN A 152 0.58 25.06 18.72
CA ASN A 152 1.67 25.92 18.29
C ASN A 152 1.35 26.42 16.88
N GLU A 153 1.14 27.74 16.78
CA GLU A 153 0.98 28.45 15.52
C GLU A 153 2.07 28.01 14.54
N ILE A 154 1.70 27.90 13.28
CA ILE A 154 2.65 27.68 12.21
C ILE A 154 3.54 28.93 12.21
N THR A 155 4.74 28.84 12.78
CA THR A 155 5.72 29.91 12.66
C THR A 155 5.94 30.12 11.16
N LYS A 156 5.48 31.25 10.63
CA LYS A 156 5.71 31.68 9.25
C LYS A 156 7.20 31.99 9.09
N GLU A 157 8.02 30.96 9.06
CA GLU A 157 9.44 31.13 8.75
C GLU A 157 9.62 31.42 7.26
N LYS A 158 10.46 32.42 6.99
CA LYS A 158 10.76 32.92 5.64
C LYS A 158 11.24 31.80 4.73
N ARG A 159 10.69 31.79 3.52
CA ARG A 159 10.93 30.79 2.48
C ARG A 159 12.38 30.93 1.96
N PRO A 160 13.15 29.84 1.86
CA PRO A 160 14.34 29.85 1.03
C PRO A 160 13.94 29.93 -0.46
N PRO A 161 14.73 30.60 -1.31
CA PRO A 161 14.47 30.64 -2.76
C PRO A 161 14.50 29.22 -3.38
N ILE A 162 13.63 29.00 -4.37
CA ILE A 162 13.35 27.69 -5.00
C ILE A 162 14.62 26.98 -5.50
N ASP A 163 15.58 27.76 -6.02
CA ASP A 163 16.87 27.25 -6.50
C ASP A 163 17.73 26.64 -5.36
N LYS A 164 17.80 27.32 -4.21
CA LYS A 164 18.50 26.79 -3.02
C LYS A 164 17.77 25.58 -2.44
N ALA A 165 16.45 25.58 -2.45
CA ALA A 165 15.63 24.45 -2.00
C ALA A 165 15.84 23.20 -2.86
N PHE A 166 15.96 23.35 -4.18
CA PHE A 166 16.23 22.25 -5.10
C PHE A 166 17.63 21.64 -4.89
N LYS A 167 18.65 22.49 -4.73
CA LYS A 167 20.03 22.03 -4.48
C LYS A 167 20.18 21.32 -3.13
N ILE A 168 19.52 21.82 -2.08
CA ILE A 168 19.49 21.18 -0.76
C ILE A 168 18.74 19.84 -0.83
N SER A 169 17.57 19.81 -1.48
CA SER A 169 16.78 18.59 -1.67
C SER A 169 17.58 17.49 -2.35
N LEU A 170 18.29 17.81 -3.45
CA LEU A 170 19.06 16.82 -4.21
C LEU A 170 20.23 16.25 -3.39
N MET A 171 20.87 17.08 -2.56
CA MET A 171 22.01 16.66 -1.73
C MET A 171 21.59 15.76 -0.57
N THR A 172 20.46 16.07 0.10
CA THR A 172 19.89 15.26 1.19
C THR A 172 19.29 13.95 0.66
N SER A 173 18.56 14.03 -0.46
CA SER A 173 17.95 12.86 -1.14
C SER A 173 18.96 11.78 -1.46
N LYS A 174 20.18 12.15 -1.92
CA LYS A 174 21.22 11.19 -2.32
C LYS A 174 21.54 10.20 -1.19
N LYS A 175 21.66 10.68 0.04
CA LYS A 175 21.99 9.83 1.21
C LYS A 175 20.87 8.84 1.50
N THR A 176 19.62 9.31 1.44
CA THR A 176 18.42 8.50 1.66
C THR A 176 18.26 7.44 0.57
N ILE A 177 18.40 7.82 -0.71
CA ILE A 177 18.33 6.92 -1.86
C ILE A 177 19.39 5.81 -1.76
N ILE A 178 20.65 6.16 -1.48
CA ILE A 178 21.73 5.16 -1.37
C ILE A 178 21.41 4.15 -0.26
N LYS A 179 20.89 4.60 0.88
CA LYS A 179 20.51 3.72 1.99
C LYS A 179 19.39 2.75 1.58
N ILE A 180 18.37 3.26 0.88
CA ILE A 180 17.25 2.44 0.39
C ILE A 180 17.75 1.39 -0.61
N LEU A 181 18.52 1.80 -1.62
CA LEU A 181 19.01 0.91 -2.66
C LEU A 181 19.97 -0.17 -2.13
N LYS A 182 20.85 0.18 -1.19
CA LYS A 182 21.77 -0.78 -0.55
C LYS A 182 21.05 -1.95 0.11
N LEU A 183 19.82 -1.73 0.61
CA LEU A 183 19.05 -2.79 1.24
C LEU A 183 18.05 -3.44 0.26
N MET A 184 17.44 -2.65 -0.63
CA MET A 184 16.44 -3.12 -1.59
C MET A 184 17.03 -4.06 -2.65
N ILE A 185 18.23 -3.77 -3.18
CA ILE A 185 18.85 -4.59 -4.24
C ILE A 185 19.10 -6.03 -3.79
N PRO A 186 19.82 -6.31 -2.68
CA PRO A 186 20.09 -7.69 -2.27
C PRO A 186 18.80 -8.43 -1.88
N ILE A 187 17.86 -7.74 -1.24
CA ILE A 187 16.57 -8.35 -0.86
C ILE A 187 15.75 -8.71 -2.10
N THR A 188 15.72 -7.85 -3.10
CA THR A 188 15.05 -8.16 -4.38
C THR A 188 15.66 -9.42 -4.99
N ILE A 189 16.99 -9.51 -5.10
CA ILE A 189 17.65 -10.70 -5.69
C ILE A 189 17.26 -11.97 -4.93
N ILE A 190 17.35 -11.96 -3.59
CA ILE A 190 16.98 -13.12 -2.76
C ILE A 190 15.51 -13.51 -2.98
N VAL A 191 14.60 -12.54 -2.97
CA VAL A 191 13.17 -12.80 -3.17
C VAL A 191 12.90 -13.40 -4.55
N PHE A 192 13.53 -12.89 -5.61
CA PHE A 192 13.33 -13.43 -6.96
C PHE A 192 13.93 -14.83 -7.12
N ILE A 193 15.03 -15.16 -6.42
CA ILE A 193 15.53 -16.54 -6.33
C ILE A 193 14.50 -17.44 -5.63
N LEU A 194 13.90 -16.97 -4.52
CA LEU A 194 12.84 -17.72 -3.82
C LEU A 194 11.58 -17.93 -4.68
N ILE A 195 11.29 -16.99 -5.58
CA ILE A 195 10.22 -17.12 -6.58
C ILE A 195 10.58 -18.22 -7.59
N ASP A 196 11.78 -18.18 -8.18
CA ASP A 196 12.20 -19.13 -9.22
C ASP A 196 12.27 -20.58 -8.73
N ILE A 197 12.67 -20.81 -7.47
CA ILE A 197 12.70 -22.16 -6.88
C ILE A 197 11.31 -22.66 -6.41
N GLY A 198 10.24 -21.89 -6.62
CA GLY A 198 8.87 -22.32 -6.37
C GLY A 198 8.38 -22.25 -4.92
N VAL A 199 9.08 -21.55 -4.00
CA VAL A 199 8.61 -21.42 -2.59
C VAL A 199 7.22 -20.80 -2.52
N PHE A 200 6.97 -19.79 -3.36
CA PHE A 200 5.68 -19.10 -3.38
C PHE A 200 4.60 -19.89 -4.14
N ASP A 201 4.98 -20.81 -5.03
CA ASP A 201 4.02 -21.68 -5.73
C ASP A 201 3.52 -22.79 -4.79
N MET A 202 4.41 -23.35 -3.98
CA MET A 202 4.02 -24.24 -2.88
C MET A 202 3.04 -23.54 -1.92
N LEU A 203 3.35 -22.30 -1.54
CA LEU A 203 2.46 -21.49 -0.70
C LEU A 203 1.09 -21.24 -1.36
N ALA A 204 1.07 -20.95 -2.66
CA ALA A 204 -0.17 -20.77 -3.41
C ALA A 204 -1.03 -22.04 -3.44
N GLY A 205 -0.40 -23.23 -3.59
CA GLY A 205 -1.11 -24.52 -3.56
C GLY A 205 -1.72 -24.86 -2.21
N TYR A 206 -1.09 -24.47 -1.09
CA TYR A 206 -1.74 -24.60 0.23
C TYR A 206 -2.92 -23.64 0.38
N LEU A 207 -2.80 -22.42 -0.15
CA LEU A 207 -3.84 -21.39 -0.07
C LEU A 207 -5.04 -21.68 -0.97
N SER A 208 -4.87 -22.40 -2.09
CA SER A 208 -6.00 -22.80 -2.93
C SER A 208 -6.96 -23.74 -2.20
N GLY A 209 -6.47 -24.64 -1.34
CA GLY A 209 -7.32 -25.47 -0.49
C GLY A 209 -8.06 -24.67 0.60
N VAL A 210 -7.55 -23.47 0.95
CA VAL A 210 -8.24 -22.57 1.90
C VAL A 210 -9.46 -21.89 1.25
N ALA A 211 -9.47 -21.76 -0.09
CA ALA A 211 -10.58 -21.15 -0.82
C ALA A 211 -11.90 -21.94 -0.64
N GLU A 212 -11.82 -23.27 -0.44
CA GLU A 212 -12.98 -24.14 -0.21
C GLU A 212 -13.74 -23.82 1.09
N TYR A 213 -13.10 -23.17 2.06
CA TYR A 213 -13.75 -22.76 3.32
C TYR A 213 -14.52 -21.44 3.20
N PHE A 214 -14.37 -20.71 2.09
CA PHE A 214 -15.13 -19.50 1.85
C PHE A 214 -16.47 -19.82 1.16
N PRO A 215 -17.52 -19.02 1.40
CA PRO A 215 -18.82 -19.20 0.75
C PRO A 215 -18.76 -18.71 -0.70
N ILE A 216 -18.05 -19.43 -1.56
CA ILE A 216 -17.88 -19.13 -2.98
C ILE A 216 -18.35 -20.32 -3.84
N PRO A 217 -18.91 -20.05 -5.03
CA PRO A 217 -19.29 -21.11 -5.95
C PRO A 217 -18.05 -21.75 -6.60
N VAL A 218 -18.19 -22.98 -7.11
CA VAL A 218 -17.08 -23.76 -7.69
C VAL A 218 -16.48 -23.07 -8.92
N GLU A 219 -17.31 -22.34 -9.66
CA GLU A 219 -16.94 -21.52 -10.82
C GLU A 219 -16.01 -20.36 -10.43
N GLY A 220 -16.05 -19.95 -9.16
CA GLY A 220 -15.17 -18.92 -8.60
C GLY A 220 -13.71 -19.34 -8.43
N LEU A 221 -13.41 -20.64 -8.40
CA LEU A 221 -12.04 -21.14 -8.27
C LEU A 221 -11.17 -20.75 -9.46
N GLY A 222 -11.74 -20.75 -10.68
CA GLY A 222 -11.04 -20.31 -11.89
C GLY A 222 -10.69 -18.82 -11.86
N ILE A 223 -11.56 -18.00 -11.27
CA ILE A 223 -11.33 -16.56 -11.08
C ILE A 223 -10.16 -16.35 -10.10
N ILE A 224 -10.15 -17.08 -8.97
CA ILE A 224 -9.08 -16.99 -7.96
C ILE A 224 -7.73 -17.42 -8.54
N ALA A 225 -7.69 -18.54 -9.27
CA ALA A 225 -6.48 -19.01 -9.93
C ALA A 225 -5.93 -17.96 -10.91
N ALA A 226 -6.80 -17.34 -11.71
CA ALA A 226 -6.41 -16.24 -12.59
C ALA A 226 -5.92 -15.00 -11.83
N GLN A 227 -6.45 -14.74 -10.63
CA GLN A 227 -6.07 -13.60 -9.81
C GLN A 227 -4.67 -13.73 -9.22
N PHE A 228 -4.16 -14.95 -9.01
CA PHE A 228 -2.76 -15.18 -8.65
C PHE A 228 -1.80 -14.79 -9.79
N ALA A 229 -2.23 -14.93 -11.04
CA ALA A 229 -1.45 -14.50 -12.19
C ALA A 229 -1.56 -12.98 -12.41
N ASN A 230 -2.79 -12.47 -12.54
CA ASN A 230 -3.04 -11.04 -12.75
C ASN A 230 -4.51 -10.68 -12.45
N SER A 231 -4.73 -9.58 -11.72
CA SER A 231 -6.06 -9.03 -11.44
C SER A 231 -6.90 -8.76 -12.69
N ILE A 232 -6.31 -8.32 -13.81
CA ILE A 232 -7.08 -8.12 -15.06
C ILE A 232 -7.63 -9.45 -15.57
N ALA A 233 -6.82 -10.51 -15.58
CA ALA A 233 -7.25 -11.82 -16.06
C ALA A 233 -8.42 -12.36 -15.24
N ALA A 234 -8.37 -12.19 -13.92
CA ALA A 234 -9.48 -12.53 -13.03
C ALA A 234 -10.75 -11.73 -13.35
N TRP A 235 -10.65 -10.42 -13.56
CA TRP A 235 -11.81 -9.59 -13.90
C TRP A 235 -12.42 -9.96 -15.25
N THR A 236 -11.60 -10.33 -16.24
CA THR A 236 -12.08 -10.78 -17.54
C THR A 236 -12.85 -12.09 -17.44
N ILE A 237 -12.31 -13.08 -16.73
CA ILE A 237 -12.99 -14.38 -16.53
C ILE A 237 -14.28 -14.18 -15.73
N ALA A 238 -14.22 -13.39 -14.65
CA ALA A 238 -15.40 -13.06 -13.86
C ALA A 238 -16.48 -12.34 -14.69
N GLY A 239 -16.07 -11.42 -15.58
CA GLY A 239 -16.96 -10.71 -16.49
C GLY A 239 -17.68 -11.62 -17.47
N ASN A 240 -16.94 -12.55 -18.09
CA ASN A 240 -17.52 -13.53 -19.01
C ASN A 240 -18.54 -14.43 -18.30
N LEU A 241 -18.17 -15.02 -17.16
CA LEU A 241 -19.06 -15.89 -16.40
C LEU A 241 -20.31 -15.15 -15.89
N LEU A 242 -20.15 -13.87 -15.50
CA LEU A 242 -21.27 -13.02 -15.11
C LEU A 242 -22.21 -12.75 -16.29
N SER A 243 -21.66 -12.45 -17.47
CA SER A 243 -22.43 -12.15 -18.68
C SER A 243 -23.19 -13.37 -19.21
N GLU A 244 -22.64 -14.58 -19.02
CA GLU A 244 -23.26 -15.86 -19.35
C GLU A 244 -24.29 -16.31 -18.30
N GLY A 245 -24.42 -15.60 -17.18
CA GLY A 245 -25.33 -15.95 -16.08
C GLY A 245 -24.89 -17.17 -15.27
N VAL A 246 -23.64 -17.61 -15.44
CA VAL A 246 -23.05 -18.76 -14.74
C VAL A 246 -22.77 -18.44 -13.28
N ILE A 247 -22.40 -17.19 -12.99
CA ILE A 247 -22.14 -16.71 -11.62
C ILE A 247 -22.93 -15.43 -11.35
N SER A 248 -23.49 -15.31 -10.14
CA SER A 248 -24.24 -14.12 -9.75
C SER A 248 -23.32 -12.93 -9.46
N SER A 249 -23.84 -11.69 -9.54
CA SER A 249 -23.08 -10.49 -9.15
C SER A 249 -22.54 -10.58 -7.72
N LYS A 250 -23.32 -11.13 -6.78
CA LYS A 250 -22.91 -11.34 -5.38
C LYS A 250 -21.69 -12.24 -5.32
N ASP A 251 -21.76 -13.39 -5.98
CA ASP A 251 -20.72 -14.40 -5.94
C ASP A 251 -19.44 -13.94 -6.63
N VAL A 252 -19.53 -13.14 -7.69
CA VAL A 252 -18.36 -12.50 -8.32
C VAL A 252 -17.63 -11.61 -7.32
N VAL A 253 -18.35 -10.74 -6.61
CA VAL A 253 -17.74 -9.83 -5.63
C VAL A 253 -17.09 -10.62 -4.50
N LEU A 254 -17.79 -11.61 -3.94
CA LEU A 254 -17.24 -12.47 -2.89
C LEU A 254 -15.99 -13.20 -3.37
N THR A 255 -16.04 -13.79 -4.55
CA THR A 255 -14.91 -14.51 -5.15
C THR A 255 -13.70 -13.61 -5.35
N LEU A 256 -13.87 -12.41 -5.89
CA LEU A 256 -12.77 -11.47 -6.09
C LEU A 256 -12.18 -10.96 -4.76
N LEU A 257 -13.00 -10.78 -3.72
CA LEU A 257 -12.53 -10.41 -2.39
C LEU A 257 -11.74 -11.54 -1.72
N VAL A 258 -12.21 -12.79 -1.83
CA VAL A 258 -11.47 -13.98 -1.39
C VAL A 258 -10.16 -14.09 -2.15
N GLY A 259 -10.21 -13.90 -3.47
CA GLY A 259 -9.04 -13.82 -4.34
C GLY A 259 -8.03 -12.78 -3.84
N ASN A 260 -8.46 -11.60 -3.38
CA ASN A 260 -7.53 -10.63 -2.80
C ASN A 260 -6.89 -11.09 -1.50
N VAL A 261 -7.66 -11.73 -0.60
CA VAL A 261 -7.13 -12.24 0.68
C VAL A 261 -6.01 -13.24 0.42
N LEU A 262 -6.25 -14.19 -0.50
CA LEU A 262 -5.26 -15.22 -0.84
C LEU A 262 -4.09 -14.59 -1.61
N SER A 263 -4.37 -13.75 -2.60
CA SER A 263 -3.35 -13.07 -3.40
C SER A 263 -2.49 -12.13 -2.58
N ASP A 264 -3.00 -11.53 -1.50
CA ASP A 264 -2.21 -10.68 -0.61
C ASP A 264 -1.08 -11.45 0.10
N ILE A 265 -1.31 -12.72 0.41
CA ILE A 265 -0.32 -13.60 1.03
C ILE A 265 0.75 -13.97 -0.01
N VAL A 266 0.35 -14.34 -1.23
CA VAL A 266 1.27 -14.70 -2.31
C VAL A 266 2.08 -13.48 -2.77
N ASN A 267 1.42 -12.33 -2.94
CA ASN A 267 2.03 -11.10 -3.44
C ASN A 267 2.87 -10.36 -2.39
N ILE A 268 2.94 -10.85 -1.15
CA ILE A 268 3.83 -10.30 -0.12
C ILE A 268 5.29 -10.29 -0.61
N ARG A 269 5.65 -11.25 -1.47
CA ARG A 269 6.96 -11.34 -2.13
C ARG A 269 7.37 -10.03 -2.81
N HIS A 270 6.45 -9.38 -3.51
CA HIS A 270 6.74 -8.12 -4.20
C HIS A 270 6.79 -6.92 -3.23
N SER A 271 6.09 -7.02 -2.10
CA SER A 271 6.07 -5.97 -1.07
C SER A 271 7.31 -5.97 -0.17
N ILE A 272 7.92 -7.13 0.05
CA ILE A 272 9.11 -7.28 0.92
C ILE A 272 10.25 -6.35 0.49
N PRO A 273 10.75 -6.36 -0.76
CA PRO A 273 11.86 -5.48 -1.14
C PRO A 273 11.56 -3.99 -0.93
N TYR A 274 10.32 -3.58 -1.19
CA TYR A 274 9.89 -2.20 -1.01
C TYR A 274 9.90 -1.78 0.46
N TYR A 275 9.20 -2.53 1.34
CA TYR A 275 9.09 -2.16 2.76
C TYR A 275 10.43 -2.26 3.49
N LEU A 276 11.19 -3.33 3.22
CA LEU A 276 12.49 -3.50 3.85
C LEU A 276 13.45 -2.44 3.32
N GLY A 277 13.46 -2.17 2.02
CA GLY A 277 14.29 -1.12 1.42
C GLY A 277 14.11 0.24 2.10
N ILE A 278 12.86 0.66 2.35
CA ILE A 278 12.58 1.97 2.95
C ILE A 278 12.82 1.96 4.47
N PHE A 279 12.24 1.01 5.20
CA PHE A 279 12.22 1.05 6.68
C PHE A 279 13.37 0.28 7.35
N GLY A 280 14.16 -0.45 6.58
CA GLY A 280 15.13 -1.44 7.09
C GLY A 280 14.47 -2.79 7.40
N ALA A 281 15.29 -3.85 7.55
CA ALA A 281 14.80 -5.23 7.70
C ALA A 281 13.80 -5.41 8.85
N LYS A 282 14.15 -4.96 10.06
CA LYS A 282 13.32 -5.17 11.27
C LYS A 282 12.01 -4.37 11.22
N LEU A 283 12.08 -3.06 10.95
CA LEU A 283 10.87 -2.22 10.94
C LEU A 283 10.02 -2.50 9.72
N GLY A 284 10.62 -2.75 8.55
CA GLY A 284 9.94 -3.08 7.31
C GLY A 284 9.10 -4.36 7.42
N MET A 285 9.67 -5.45 7.97
CA MET A 285 8.90 -6.68 8.21
C MET A 285 7.76 -6.48 9.21
N GLN A 286 7.99 -5.71 10.28
CA GLN A 286 6.95 -5.42 11.28
C GLN A 286 5.79 -4.61 10.68
N ILE A 287 6.10 -3.55 9.93
CA ILE A 287 5.10 -2.71 9.29
C ILE A 287 4.34 -3.51 8.22
N LEU A 288 5.04 -4.24 7.36
CA LEU A 288 4.44 -5.08 6.32
C LEU A 288 3.51 -6.13 6.93
N GLY A 289 3.97 -6.88 7.93
CA GLY A 289 3.18 -7.91 8.60
C GLY A 289 1.89 -7.34 9.21
N ILE A 290 1.99 -6.26 9.98
CA ILE A 290 0.83 -5.61 10.59
C ILE A 290 -0.11 -5.05 9.51
N ALA A 291 0.42 -4.42 8.47
CA ALA A 291 -0.37 -3.85 7.38
C ALA A 291 -1.18 -4.90 6.63
N THR A 292 -0.56 -6.07 6.37
CA THR A 292 -1.15 -7.19 5.67
C THR A 292 -2.18 -7.91 6.54
N VAL A 293 -1.86 -8.21 7.80
CA VAL A 293 -2.80 -8.89 8.72
C VAL A 293 -4.05 -8.06 8.95
N ILE A 294 -3.91 -6.75 9.24
CA ILE A 294 -5.07 -5.87 9.43
C ILE A 294 -5.92 -5.83 8.15
N ARG A 295 -5.29 -5.76 6.97
CA ARG A 295 -6.01 -5.76 5.70
C ARG A 295 -6.77 -7.05 5.49
N ILE A 296 -6.12 -8.21 5.67
CA ILE A 296 -6.75 -9.54 5.52
C ILE A 296 -7.94 -9.69 6.47
N VAL A 297 -7.77 -9.36 7.75
CA VAL A 297 -8.84 -9.48 8.75
C VAL A 297 -10.05 -8.62 8.37
N ILE A 298 -9.83 -7.37 7.95
CA ILE A 298 -10.93 -6.48 7.56
C ILE A 298 -11.59 -6.94 6.27
N THR A 299 -10.83 -7.44 5.30
CA THR A 299 -11.40 -8.02 4.08
C THR A 299 -12.23 -9.26 4.38
N ILE A 300 -11.77 -10.16 5.26
CA ILE A 300 -12.55 -11.34 5.70
C ILE A 300 -13.83 -10.91 6.40
N LEU A 301 -13.77 -9.94 7.32
CA LEU A 301 -14.98 -9.40 7.95
C LEU A 301 -15.94 -8.81 6.91
N MET A 302 -15.41 -8.13 5.89
CA MET A 302 -16.24 -7.59 4.80
C MET A 302 -16.89 -8.69 3.97
N ILE A 303 -16.16 -9.77 3.67
CA ILE A 303 -16.70 -10.97 2.99
C ILE A 303 -17.85 -11.57 3.80
N VAL A 304 -17.68 -11.76 5.11
CA VAL A 304 -18.72 -12.31 6.00
C VAL A 304 -19.96 -11.42 6.02
N VAL A 305 -19.80 -10.10 6.13
CA VAL A 305 -20.92 -9.15 6.09
C VAL A 305 -21.63 -9.19 4.73
N LEU A 306 -20.91 -9.19 3.62
CA LEU A 306 -21.54 -9.27 2.29
C LEU A 306 -22.22 -10.62 2.05
N ALA A 307 -21.65 -11.72 2.53
CA ALA A 307 -22.24 -13.04 2.37
C ALA A 307 -23.58 -13.18 3.11
N LEU A 308 -23.72 -12.53 4.27
CA LEU A 308 -24.91 -12.59 5.12
C LEU A 308 -26.00 -11.57 4.75
N TRP A 309 -25.64 -10.39 4.22
CA TRP A 309 -26.55 -9.25 4.08
C TRP A 309 -26.89 -8.87 2.63
N TRP A 310 -26.23 -9.49 1.65
CA TRP A 310 -26.54 -9.38 0.22
C TRP A 310 -27.08 -10.72 -0.27
#